data_AF-A0A530AAY4-F1
#
_entry.id   AF-A0A530AAY4-F1
#
_cell.length_a   1.000
_cell.length_b   1.000
_cell.length_c   1.000
_cell.angle_alpha   90.00
_cell.angle_beta   90.00
_cell.angle_gamma   90.00
#
_symmetry.space_group_name_H-M   'P 1'
#
loop_
_entity.id
_entity.type
_entity.pdbx_description
1 polymer ?
#
loop_
_entity_poly.entity_id
_entity_poly.type
_entity_poly.pdbx_seq_one_letter_code
_entity_poly.pdbx_strand_id
1 'polypeptide(L)' 'NEELPAGRPLKTTPLYDMLAARGAQWGVSYGLEVPLWYAPEGVKDEFSWRRSTDFDHVAKEVAAVRNGVG' A
#
# COMPACT_ATOMS: atom_id res chain seq x y z
N ASN A 1 -1.83 -1.13 9.67
CA ASN A 1 -0.67 -0.32 10.14
C ASN A 1 -1.17 1.03 10.66
N GLU A 2 -0.34 1.86 11.31
CA GLU A 2 -0.74 3.25 11.63
C GLU A 2 -0.24 4.19 10.55
N GLU A 3 -1.14 5.02 10.00
CA GLU A 3 -0.85 6.04 9.00
C GLU A 3 -1.43 7.38 9.42
N LEU A 4 -0.69 8.48 9.17
CA LEU A 4 -1.09 9.83 9.54
C LEU A 4 -1.61 10.57 8.29
N PRO A 5 -2.93 10.73 8.08
CA PRO A 5 -3.49 11.26 6.83
C PRO A 5 -3.39 12.78 6.71
N ALA A 6 -3.24 13.51 7.82
CA ALA A 6 -3.23 14.96 7.80
C ALA A 6 -2.02 15.51 7.01
N GLY A 7 -2.27 16.47 6.11
CA GLY A 7 -1.24 17.10 5.30
C GLY A 7 -0.76 16.30 4.08
N ARG A 8 -1.43 15.19 3.75
CA ARG A 8 -1.13 14.35 2.59
C ARG A 8 -2.11 14.55 1.43
N PRO A 9 -1.67 14.33 0.17
CA PRO A 9 -0.30 14.02 -0.23
C PRO A 9 0.60 15.28 -0.27
N LEU A 10 1.90 15.13 0.05
CA LEU A 10 2.88 16.23 -0.03
C LEU A 10 3.83 16.09 -1.24
N LYS A 11 4.53 14.95 -1.35
CA LYS A 11 5.34 14.61 -2.53
C LYS A 11 4.85 13.28 -3.10
N THR A 12 4.73 13.23 -4.42
CA THR A 12 4.29 12.03 -5.16
C THR A 12 5.25 11.74 -6.31
N THR A 13 5.20 10.51 -6.83
CA THR A 13 5.87 10.15 -8.09
C THR A 13 4.91 10.35 -9.27
N PRO A 14 5.39 10.39 -10.53
CA PRO A 14 4.51 10.45 -11.70
C PRO A 14 3.54 9.27 -11.83
N LEU A 15 3.77 8.17 -11.11
CA LEU A 15 2.93 6.98 -11.13
C LEU A 15 1.84 6.99 -10.06
N TYR A 16 1.76 8.02 -9.20
CA TYR A 16 0.85 8.04 -8.04
C TYR A 16 -0.59 7.68 -8.40
N ASP A 17 -1.18 8.37 -9.38
CA ASP A 17 -2.56 8.11 -9.80
C ASP A 17 -2.75 6.71 -10.39
N MET A 18 -1.75 6.21 -11.13
CA MET A 18 -1.79 4.87 -11.73
C MET A 18 -1.69 3.75 -10.69
N LEU A 19 -0.97 3.98 -9.61
CA LEU A 19 -0.83 3.04 -8.50
C LEU A 19 -2.05 3.11 -7.58
N ALA A 20 -2.58 4.31 -7.32
CA ALA A 20 -3.81 4.51 -6.57
C ALA A 20 -4.99 3.82 -7.26
N ALA A 21 -5.11 3.95 -8.59
CA ALA A 21 -6.12 3.24 -9.38
C ALA A 21 -5.99 1.70 -9.33
N ARG A 22 -4.81 1.18 -8.97
CA ARG A 22 -4.56 -0.26 -8.75
C ARG A 22 -4.74 -0.70 -7.28
N GLY A 23 -5.27 0.18 -6.43
CA GLY A 23 -5.56 -0.14 -5.04
C GLY A 23 -4.39 0.06 -4.07
N ALA A 24 -3.35 0.80 -4.46
CA ALA A 24 -2.22 1.09 -3.59
C ALA A 24 -2.69 1.68 -2.24
N GLN A 25 -2.28 1.02 -1.15
CA GLN A 25 -2.36 1.57 0.20
C GLN A 25 -1.09 2.35 0.49
N TRP A 26 -1.22 3.57 0.98
CA TRP A 26 -0.11 4.52 0.98
C TRP A 26 0.49 4.73 2.36
N GLY A 27 1.81 4.63 2.43
CA GLY A 27 2.64 5.12 3.54
C GLY A 27 3.41 6.37 3.14
N VAL A 28 4.09 6.99 4.11
CA VAL A 28 4.98 8.14 3.86
C VAL A 28 6.39 7.86 4.35
N SER A 29 7.37 8.16 3.49
CA SER A 29 8.78 8.22 3.86
C SER A 29 9.35 9.58 3.49
N TYR A 30 9.79 10.38 4.48
CA TYR A 30 10.34 11.73 4.27
C TYR A 30 9.46 12.66 3.40
N GLY A 31 8.14 12.56 3.57
CA GLY A 31 7.14 13.33 2.83
C GLY A 31 6.80 12.80 1.44
N LEU A 32 7.44 11.70 0.99
CA LEU A 32 7.11 10.99 -0.25
C LEU A 32 6.09 9.88 0.03
N GLU A 33 5.02 9.88 -0.76
CA GLU A 33 4.03 8.80 -0.79
C GLU A 33 4.65 7.52 -1.39
N VAL A 34 4.62 6.42 -0.63
CA VAL A 34 5.18 5.11 -1.00
C VAL A 34 4.07 4.07 -0.91
N PRO A 35 3.82 3.27 -1.96
CA PRO A 35 2.85 2.18 -1.89
C PRO A 35 3.37 1.10 -0.93
N LEU A 36 2.55 0.72 0.03
CA LEU A 36 2.85 -0.32 1.02
C LEU A 36 2.44 -1.71 0.52
N TRP A 37 1.25 -1.80 -0.08
CA TRP A 37 0.65 -3.01 -0.67
C TRP A 37 -0.55 -2.61 -1.54
N TYR A 38 -1.12 -3.55 -2.31
CA TYR A 38 -2.25 -3.30 -3.21
C TYR A 38 -3.52 -4.01 -2.74
N ALA A 39 -4.51 -3.23 -2.32
CA ALA A 39 -5.79 -3.73 -1.85
C ALA A 39 -6.73 -4.08 -3.02
N PRO A 40 -7.39 -5.26 -3.01
CA PRO A 40 -8.50 -5.55 -3.90
C PRO A 40 -9.67 -4.57 -3.70
N GLU A 41 -10.59 -4.53 -4.67
CA GLU A 41 -11.80 -3.72 -4.56
C GLU A 41 -12.59 -4.05 -3.30
N GLY A 42 -12.99 -3.01 -2.55
CA GLY A 42 -13.72 -3.14 -1.29
C GLY A 42 -12.86 -3.49 -0.07
N VAL A 43 -11.56 -3.72 -0.23
CA VAL A 43 -10.61 -3.95 0.86
C VAL A 43 -9.85 -2.65 1.17
N LYS A 44 -9.62 -2.38 2.44
CA LYS A 44 -8.83 -1.23 2.92
C LYS A 44 -7.95 -1.65 4.09
N ASP A 45 -6.92 -0.87 4.39
CA ASP A 45 -6.14 -1.09 5.60
C ASP A 45 -6.99 -0.87 6.87
N GLU A 46 -6.93 -1.83 7.78
CA GLU A 46 -7.51 -1.70 9.12
C GLU A 46 -6.44 -1.93 10.18
N PHE A 47 -6.34 -0.98 11.12
CA PHE A 47 -5.36 -1.03 12.18
C PHE A 47 -5.56 -2.26 13.08
N SER A 48 -4.46 -2.91 13.43
CA SER A 48 -4.43 -4.04 14.35
C SER A 48 -3.09 -4.07 15.08
N TRP A 49 -3.11 -4.50 16.35
CA TRP A 49 -1.90 -4.84 17.11
C TRP A 49 -1.35 -6.24 16.77
N ARG A 50 -2.04 -6.96 15.89
CA ARG A 50 -1.68 -8.28 15.36
C ARG A 50 -1.48 -8.15 13.85
N ARG A 51 -1.53 -9.26 13.12
CA ARG A 51 -1.67 -9.23 11.65
C ARG A 51 -2.91 -8.42 11.28
N SER A 52 -2.74 -7.45 10.39
CA SER A 52 -3.81 -6.63 9.82
C SER A 52 -4.33 -7.24 8.52
N THR A 53 -5.28 -6.53 7.90
CA THR A 53 -5.91 -6.89 6.63
C THR A 53 -4.91 -7.12 5.51
N ASP A 54 -3.74 -6.49 5.56
CA ASP A 54 -2.65 -6.58 4.57
C ASP A 54 -1.95 -7.95 4.50
N PHE A 55 -1.91 -8.72 5.59
CA PHE A 55 -0.96 -9.83 5.75
C PHE A 55 -1.05 -10.88 4.64
N ASP A 56 -2.26 -11.34 4.31
CA ASP A 56 -2.46 -12.37 3.28
C ASP A 56 -2.27 -11.80 1.86
N HIS A 57 -2.45 -10.50 1.67
CA HIS A 57 -2.24 -9.83 0.38
C HIS A 57 -0.75 -9.64 0.10
N VAL A 58 0.01 -9.17 1.07
CA VAL A 58 1.47 -9.06 0.97
C VAL A 58 2.10 -10.43 0.75
N ALA A 59 1.61 -11.49 1.41
CA ALA A 59 2.09 -12.84 1.16
C ALA A 59 1.90 -13.27 -0.31
N LYS A 60 0.79 -12.89 -0.94
CA LYS A 60 0.53 -13.15 -2.37
C LYS A 60 1.46 -12.34 -3.27
N GLU A 61 1.71 -11.07 -2.95
CA GLU A 61 2.66 -10.23 -3.69
C GLU A 61 4.06 -10.85 -3.67
N VAL A 62 4.54 -11.24 -2.48
CA VAL A 62 5.85 -11.90 -2.32
C VAL A 62 5.90 -13.20 -3.15
N ALA A 63 4.85 -14.02 -3.11
CA ALA A 63 4.77 -15.23 -3.91
C ALA A 63 4.76 -14.94 -5.43
N ALA A 64 4.10 -13.86 -5.87
CA ALA A 64 4.05 -13.46 -7.27
C ALA A 64 5.43 -13.02 -7.77
N VAL A 65 6.17 -12.20 -7.00
CA VAL A 65 7.55 -11.82 -7.35
C VAL A 65 8.48 -13.03 -7.37
N ARG A 66 8.39 -13.89 -6.36
CA ARG A 66 9.27 -15.06 -6.23
C ARG A 66 9.13 -16.04 -7.39
N ASN A 67 7.91 -16.19 -7.91
CA ASN A 67 7.58 -17.17 -8.94
C ASN A 67 7.30 -16.53 -10.31
N GLY A 68 7.59 -15.24 -10.47
CA GLY A 68 7.21 -14.47 -11.64
C GLY A 68 7.96 -13.14 -11.73
N VAL A 69 7.23 -12.05 -11.95
CA VAL A 69 7.75 -10.68 -12.04
C VAL A 69 6.87 -9.77 -11.19
N GLY A 70 7.50 -8.81 -10.50
CA GLY A 70 6.86 -7.79 -9.67
C GLY A 70 6.90 -6.42 -10.31
#